data_AF-A0A9E5F3J8-F1
#
_entry.id   AF-A0A9E5F3J8-F1
#
_cell.length_a   1.000
_cell.length_b   1.000
_cell.length_c   1.000
_cell.angle_alpha   90.00
_cell.angle_beta   90.00
_cell.angle_gamma   90.00
#
_symmetry.space_group_name_H-M   'P 1'
#
loop_
_entity.id
_entity.type
_entity.pdbx_description
1 polymer ?
#
loop_
_entity_poly.entity_id
_entity_poly.type
_entity_poly.pdbx_seq_one_letter_code
_entity_poly.pdbx_strand_id
1 'polypeptide(L)'
;MGLMTCPCATSASNPQIVNQISSKSLSGPEIKEISQLLGIQVGKTLDLNRVDQELKRVFLNGKFGDVRIFSEQKKHLNTLFIEGVKLKKVGVVDWSQIDSKILEESGVEKMLSSGQKVEIKELKTVTGRIKSALEDHGYADPNVDYRLVPTSDQDIMDIHFLVDKKDRTIVREIMFKGVDQDIKEGLLSRLRFREGDFFDKAVVEKSSQLLLEYLINNQYPGAKVKWGIEKSETNPNEVLVIFDVSVGTRYRFFFKGNEFLETNTLRSLIGFDLLNQSDATIRIKRTLEDKYRSLGYHFVLVDVDMSPPGKEAIVSVNVQVVEGPKVLVDSVVFDGLWSDSLGNPASLFFENAVGVLKRRIFWEAGIEESTQQFVNNLRERGFLSASVTGPRVFFSDDRKGVQLFYDLQLGNLYEIKKISFKGNSNVPTQSLLEVLPFGVGDTLNRDALKAASEGLKTKIQSSGFLDVKVTVEERTSEVAPGNRIEGTEVVFQIEEGPRYFVGTIQVEGLVRTMEKVVRREIVIQSGEPFDPEKV
;
A
#
# COMPACT_ATOMS: atom_id res chain seq x y z
N MET A 1 -13.84 -35.31 10.23
CA MET A 1 -14.23 -36.73 10.32
C MET A 1 -15.68 -36.78 10.78
N GLY A 2 -16.59 -37.29 9.94
CA GLY A 2 -18.00 -37.46 10.30
C GLY A 2 -18.44 -38.85 9.84
N LEU A 3 -18.78 -39.69 10.81
CA LEU A 3 -19.14 -41.10 10.66
C LEU A 3 -20.45 -41.26 9.88
N MET A 4 -20.45 -42.09 8.84
CA MET A 4 -21.65 -42.77 8.37
C MET A 4 -21.95 -43.92 9.35
N THR A 5 -23.06 -43.83 10.07
CA THR A 5 -23.69 -45.02 10.67
C THR A 5 -24.98 -45.28 9.91
N CYS A 6 -24.96 -46.28 9.05
CA CYS A 6 -26.13 -46.84 8.40
C CYS A 6 -26.30 -48.27 8.96
N PRO A 7 -27.37 -48.60 9.71
CA PRO A 7 -27.61 -49.98 10.10
C PRO A 7 -28.31 -50.75 8.98
N CYS A 8 -27.91 -52.03 8.88
CA CYS A 8 -28.47 -53.13 8.09
C CYS A 8 -28.11 -53.21 6.59
N ALA A 9 -27.19 -54.15 6.33
CA ALA A 9 -27.01 -54.83 5.06
C ALA A 9 -28.20 -55.75 4.74
N THR A 10 -28.72 -55.72 3.50
CA THR A 10 -28.78 -56.87 2.56
C THR A 10 -29.57 -56.54 1.29
N SER A 11 -29.12 -57.17 0.19
CA SER A 11 -29.82 -57.47 -1.07
C SER A 11 -29.74 -56.48 -2.25
N ALA A 12 -29.26 -57.03 -3.38
CA ALA A 12 -29.44 -56.65 -4.78
C ALA A 12 -29.66 -55.16 -5.10
N SER A 13 -28.61 -54.51 -5.63
CA SER A 13 -28.64 -53.13 -6.13
C SER A 13 -29.51 -52.99 -7.38
N ASN A 14 -30.81 -52.90 -7.18
CA ASN A 14 -31.72 -52.36 -8.18
C ASN A 14 -31.28 -50.90 -8.44
N PRO A 15 -31.04 -50.46 -9.68
CA PRO A 15 -30.60 -49.09 -9.94
C PRO A 15 -31.62 -48.10 -9.35
N GLN A 16 -31.20 -47.32 -8.35
CA GLN A 16 -32.06 -46.32 -7.73
C GLN A 16 -32.29 -45.19 -8.72
N ILE A 17 -33.39 -45.26 -9.47
CA ILE A 17 -33.83 -44.17 -10.33
C ILE A 17 -34.29 -43.03 -9.43
N VAL A 18 -33.81 -41.81 -9.67
CA VAL A 18 -34.22 -40.63 -8.92
C VAL A 18 -35.56 -40.14 -9.48
N ASN A 19 -36.65 -40.27 -8.72
CA ASN A 19 -37.97 -39.84 -9.18
C ASN A 19 -38.23 -38.36 -8.88
N GLN A 20 -37.66 -37.85 -7.80
CA GLN A 20 -37.85 -36.46 -7.36
C GLN A 20 -36.64 -35.99 -6.54
N ILE A 21 -36.31 -34.70 -6.64
CA ILE A 21 -35.31 -34.03 -5.80
C ILE A 21 -36.03 -32.95 -4.99
N SER A 22 -35.78 -32.87 -3.70
CA SER A 22 -36.35 -31.84 -2.83
C SER A 22 -35.34 -31.36 -1.79
N SER A 23 -35.59 -30.19 -1.21
CA SER A 23 -34.80 -29.65 -0.10
C SER A 23 -35.71 -28.90 0.86
N LYS A 24 -35.34 -28.90 2.14
CA LYS A 24 -35.95 -28.04 3.16
C LYS A 24 -35.10 -26.80 3.46
N SER A 25 -33.83 -26.78 3.06
CA SER A 25 -32.85 -25.76 3.43
C SER A 25 -32.25 -24.99 2.24
N LEU A 26 -32.48 -25.45 1.01
CA LEU A 26 -31.97 -24.85 -0.21
C LEU A 26 -33.11 -24.38 -1.11
N SER A 27 -32.90 -23.25 -1.77
CA SER A 27 -33.80 -22.72 -2.81
C SER A 27 -33.70 -23.51 -4.12
N GLY A 28 -34.73 -23.42 -4.97
CA GLY A 28 -34.78 -24.11 -6.27
C GLY A 28 -33.52 -23.94 -7.15
N PRO A 29 -32.96 -22.72 -7.29
CA PRO A 29 -31.70 -22.50 -8.01
C PRO A 29 -30.50 -23.22 -7.37
N GLU A 30 -30.42 -23.27 -6.04
CA GLU A 30 -29.32 -23.92 -5.31
C GLU A 30 -29.41 -25.45 -5.41
N ILE A 31 -30.62 -26.00 -5.34
CA ILE A 31 -30.87 -27.42 -5.60
C ILE A 31 -30.39 -27.77 -7.01
N LYS A 32 -30.68 -26.92 -8.00
CA LYS A 32 -30.24 -27.11 -9.39
C LYS A 32 -28.72 -27.02 -9.53
N GLU A 33 -28.08 -26.03 -8.89
CA GLU A 33 -26.62 -25.86 -8.86
C GLU A 33 -25.94 -27.11 -8.27
N ILE A 34 -26.36 -27.56 -7.09
CA ILE A 34 -25.80 -28.76 -6.44
C ILE A 34 -26.08 -30.02 -7.26
N SER A 35 -27.30 -30.19 -7.78
CA SER A 35 -27.64 -31.38 -8.59
C SER A 35 -26.81 -31.46 -9.87
N GLN A 36 -26.53 -30.32 -10.52
CA GLN A 36 -25.65 -30.26 -11.69
C GLN A 36 -24.20 -30.63 -11.35
N LEU A 37 -23.66 -30.09 -10.26
CA LEU A 37 -22.30 -30.40 -9.80
C LEU A 37 -22.14 -31.88 -9.45
N LEU A 38 -23.16 -32.49 -8.84
CA LEU A 38 -23.15 -33.90 -8.45
C LEU A 38 -23.52 -34.87 -9.58
N GLY A 39 -23.92 -34.36 -10.74
CA GLY A 39 -24.37 -35.18 -11.87
C GLY A 39 -25.69 -35.91 -11.63
N ILE A 40 -26.54 -35.41 -10.72
CA ILE A 40 -27.83 -36.01 -10.36
C ILE A 40 -28.92 -35.44 -11.27
N GLN A 41 -29.74 -36.34 -11.85
CA GLN A 41 -30.84 -35.96 -12.74
C GLN A 41 -32.08 -36.81 -12.45
N VAL A 42 -33.25 -36.16 -12.43
CA VAL A 42 -34.55 -36.83 -12.32
C VAL A 42 -34.74 -37.75 -13.53
N GLY A 43 -35.14 -39.00 -13.28
CA GLY A 43 -35.35 -40.03 -14.29
C GLY A 43 -34.10 -40.86 -14.65
N LYS A 44 -32.92 -40.54 -14.07
CA LYS A 44 -31.69 -41.33 -14.24
C LYS A 44 -31.33 -42.14 -13.00
N THR A 45 -30.51 -43.16 -13.22
CA THR A 45 -29.94 -44.01 -12.17
C THR A 45 -28.89 -43.24 -11.36
N LEU A 46 -28.99 -43.29 -10.03
CA LEU A 46 -28.04 -42.64 -9.13
C LEU A 46 -26.71 -43.43 -9.06
N ASP A 47 -25.59 -42.78 -9.39
CA ASP A 47 -24.24 -43.32 -9.21
C ASP A 47 -23.65 -42.82 -7.88
N LEU A 48 -23.66 -43.68 -6.86
CA LEU A 48 -23.19 -43.34 -5.52
C LEU A 48 -21.69 -43.03 -5.47
N ASN A 49 -20.87 -43.69 -6.31
CA ASN A 49 -19.42 -43.46 -6.34
C ASN A 49 -19.10 -42.09 -6.92
N ARG A 50 -19.81 -41.71 -7.99
CA ARG A 50 -19.70 -40.37 -8.56
C ARG A 50 -20.18 -39.30 -7.58
N VAL A 51 -21.31 -39.52 -6.91
CA VAL A 51 -21.85 -38.56 -5.93
C VAL A 51 -20.85 -38.32 -4.78
N ASP A 52 -20.20 -39.36 -4.23
CA ASP A 52 -19.18 -39.19 -3.18
C ASP A 52 -17.95 -38.38 -3.66
N GLN A 53 -17.47 -38.66 -4.88
CA GLN A 53 -16.35 -37.92 -5.47
C GLN A 53 -16.69 -36.45 -5.76
N GLU A 54 -17.89 -36.19 -6.30
CA GLU A 54 -18.33 -34.84 -6.63
C GLU A 54 -18.74 -34.05 -5.37
N LEU A 55 -19.24 -34.71 -4.32
CA LEU A 55 -19.50 -34.08 -3.01
C LEU A 55 -18.23 -33.43 -2.44
N LYS A 56 -17.08 -34.09 -2.58
CA LYS A 56 -15.78 -33.50 -2.20
C LYS A 56 -15.50 -32.23 -3.00
N ARG A 57 -15.80 -32.20 -4.31
CA ARG A 57 -15.62 -30.99 -5.14
C ARG A 57 -16.61 -29.88 -4.80
N VAL A 58 -17.85 -30.23 -4.46
CA VAL A 58 -18.85 -29.28 -3.96
C VAL A 58 -18.38 -28.64 -2.66
N PHE A 59 -17.77 -29.41 -1.76
CA PHE A 59 -17.20 -28.84 -0.53
C PHE A 59 -15.95 -27.98 -0.78
N LEU A 60 -15.10 -28.39 -1.73
CA LEU A 60 -13.89 -27.65 -2.12
C LEU A 60 -14.19 -26.35 -2.87
N ASN A 61 -15.32 -26.25 -3.56
CA ASN A 61 -15.74 -24.99 -4.20
C ASN A 61 -16.06 -23.89 -3.17
N GLY A 62 -16.30 -24.27 -1.91
CA GLY A 62 -16.46 -23.38 -0.77
C GLY A 62 -17.69 -22.47 -0.82
N LYS A 63 -18.68 -22.78 -1.67
CA LYS A 63 -19.97 -22.09 -1.72
C LYS A 63 -20.97 -22.63 -0.69
N PHE A 64 -20.81 -23.88 -0.27
CA PHE A 64 -21.71 -24.57 0.66
C PHE A 64 -20.92 -25.08 1.88
N GLY A 65 -21.52 -24.99 3.07
CA GLY A 65 -20.85 -25.27 4.35
C GLY A 65 -20.95 -26.72 4.75
N ASP A 66 -22.17 -27.22 4.77
CA ASP A 66 -22.47 -28.64 4.88
C ASP A 66 -23.43 -28.98 3.73
N VAL A 67 -23.23 -30.13 3.10
CA VAL A 67 -24.12 -30.65 2.06
C VAL A 67 -24.39 -32.11 2.38
N ARG A 68 -25.63 -32.40 2.75
CA ARG A 68 -26.11 -33.73 3.09
C ARG A 68 -27.08 -34.21 2.05
N ILE A 69 -26.95 -35.48 1.68
CA ILE A 69 -27.83 -36.12 0.72
C ILE A 69 -28.33 -37.41 1.33
N PHE A 70 -29.64 -37.57 1.35
CA PHE A 70 -30.29 -38.81 1.78
C PHE A 70 -31.44 -39.14 0.85
N SER A 71 -31.72 -40.43 0.70
CA SER A 71 -32.84 -40.92 -0.09
C SER A 71 -33.95 -41.45 0.82
N GLU A 72 -35.21 -41.16 0.45
CA GLU A 72 -36.39 -41.73 1.09
C GLU A 72 -37.24 -42.42 0.02
N GLN A 73 -37.55 -43.71 0.24
CA GLN A 73 -38.47 -44.47 -0.63
C GLN A 73 -39.87 -44.48 -0.02
N LYS A 74 -40.85 -43.94 -0.76
CA LYS A 74 -42.28 -44.01 -0.41
C LYS A 74 -43.09 -44.49 -1.61
N LYS A 75 -43.90 -45.54 -1.43
CA LYS A 75 -44.83 -46.08 -2.45
C LYS A 75 -44.19 -46.20 -3.86
N HIS A 76 -42.99 -46.79 -3.94
CA HIS A 76 -42.20 -46.96 -5.18
C HIS A 76 -41.63 -45.68 -5.83
N LEU A 77 -41.70 -44.53 -5.18
CA LEU A 77 -41.01 -43.30 -5.58
C LEU A 77 -39.78 -43.09 -4.70
N ASN A 78 -38.61 -42.96 -5.32
CA ASN A 78 -37.36 -42.62 -4.65
C ASN A 78 -37.15 -41.10 -4.69
N THR A 79 -37.27 -40.44 -3.54
CA THR A 79 -37.06 -39.00 -3.41
C THR A 79 -35.68 -38.74 -2.80
N LEU A 80 -34.87 -37.93 -3.49
CA LEU A 80 -33.58 -37.49 -2.98
C LEU A 80 -33.76 -36.15 -2.26
N PHE A 81 -33.34 -36.10 -1.00
CA PHE A 81 -33.28 -34.86 -0.23
C PHE A 81 -31.85 -34.34 -0.22
N ILE A 82 -31.67 -33.10 -0.67
CA ILE A 82 -30.40 -32.39 -0.59
C ILE A 82 -30.57 -31.29 0.44
N GLU A 83 -29.84 -31.36 1.54
CA GLU A 83 -29.80 -30.29 2.53
C GLU A 83 -28.44 -29.61 2.48
N GLY A 84 -28.40 -28.29 2.56
CA GLY A 84 -27.16 -27.59 2.73
C GLY A 84 -27.32 -26.16 3.21
N VAL A 85 -26.21 -25.57 3.64
CA VAL A 85 -26.17 -24.19 4.11
C VAL A 85 -25.31 -23.37 3.15
N LYS A 86 -25.92 -22.35 2.54
CA LYS A 86 -25.23 -21.36 1.70
C LYS A 86 -25.23 -20.03 2.42
N LEU A 87 -24.05 -19.47 2.64
CA LEU A 87 -23.94 -18.09 3.10
C LEU A 87 -24.21 -17.16 1.91
N LYS A 88 -25.14 -16.21 2.07
CA LYS A 88 -25.47 -15.23 1.03
C LYS A 88 -25.05 -13.83 1.44
N LYS A 89 -25.50 -13.37 2.62
CA LYS A 89 -25.07 -12.13 3.24
C LYS A 89 -24.67 -12.36 4.70
N VAL A 90 -23.66 -11.62 5.14
CA VAL A 90 -23.23 -11.59 6.54
C VAL A 90 -24.18 -10.72 7.34
N GLY A 91 -24.68 -11.22 8.46
CA GLY A 91 -25.40 -10.45 9.46
C GLY A 91 -24.45 -9.86 10.50
N VAL A 92 -24.75 -10.06 11.78
CA VAL A 92 -23.87 -9.74 12.90
C VAL A 92 -22.77 -10.79 13.02
N VAL A 93 -21.53 -10.34 13.22
CA VAL A 93 -20.41 -11.22 13.52
C VAL A 93 -20.08 -11.12 15.01
N ASP A 94 -20.18 -12.24 15.72
CA ASP A 94 -19.85 -12.36 17.13
C ASP A 94 -18.39 -12.78 17.31
N TRP A 95 -17.61 -11.82 17.80
CA TRP A 95 -16.18 -11.94 18.10
C TRP A 95 -15.89 -12.15 19.58
N SER A 96 -16.91 -12.35 20.42
CA SER A 96 -16.79 -12.29 21.89
C SER A 96 -15.77 -13.24 22.52
N GLN A 97 -15.45 -14.36 21.86
CA GLN A 97 -14.45 -15.33 22.35
C GLN A 97 -13.02 -15.02 21.91
N ILE A 98 -12.80 -13.95 21.16
CA ILE A 98 -11.51 -13.58 20.57
C ILE A 98 -11.02 -12.29 21.20
N ASP A 99 -9.78 -12.30 21.69
CA ASP A 99 -9.18 -11.10 22.26
C ASP A 99 -9.02 -10.03 21.18
N SER A 100 -9.28 -8.77 21.51
CA SER A 100 -9.22 -7.64 20.58
C SER A 100 -7.87 -7.53 19.85
N LYS A 101 -6.77 -7.85 20.54
CA LYS A 101 -5.42 -7.85 19.95
C LYS A 101 -5.28 -8.88 18.82
N ILE A 102 -5.86 -10.07 18.98
CA ILE A 102 -5.84 -11.14 17.97
C ILE A 102 -6.69 -10.73 16.75
N LEU A 103 -7.81 -10.05 16.97
CA LEU A 103 -8.66 -9.52 15.90
C LEU A 103 -7.94 -8.46 15.07
N GLU A 104 -7.27 -7.51 15.74
CA GLU A 104 -6.51 -6.45 15.10
C GLU A 104 -5.38 -7.01 14.22
N GLU A 105 -4.56 -7.91 14.79
CA GLU A 105 -3.40 -8.47 14.08
C GLU A 105 -3.78 -9.42 12.94
N SER A 106 -4.86 -10.20 13.11
CA SER A 106 -5.34 -11.09 12.05
C SER A 106 -6.05 -10.32 10.92
N GLY A 107 -6.49 -9.09 11.17
CA GLY A 107 -7.14 -8.21 10.20
C GLY A 107 -8.48 -8.74 9.69
N VAL A 108 -9.09 -9.68 10.41
CA VAL A 108 -10.28 -10.41 9.95
C VAL A 108 -11.57 -9.60 10.02
N GLU A 109 -11.64 -8.58 10.89
CA GLU A 109 -12.82 -7.71 11.01
C GLU A 109 -13.11 -6.95 9.72
N LYS A 110 -12.06 -6.57 8.97
CA LYS A 110 -12.20 -5.89 7.67
C LYS A 110 -12.67 -6.82 6.55
N MET A 111 -12.60 -8.14 6.76
CA MET A 111 -12.99 -9.14 5.76
C MET A 111 -14.49 -9.46 5.80
N LEU A 112 -15.14 -9.24 6.95
CA LEU A 112 -16.54 -9.59 7.19
C LEU A 112 -17.32 -8.35 7.62
N SER A 113 -17.92 -7.65 6.67
CA SER A 113 -18.82 -6.53 6.93
C SER A 113 -20.29 -6.96 6.89
N SER A 114 -21.12 -6.40 7.78
CA SER A 114 -22.56 -6.62 7.75
C SER A 114 -23.14 -6.23 6.38
N GLY A 115 -24.00 -7.08 5.81
CA GLY A 115 -24.60 -6.93 4.49
C GLY A 115 -23.71 -7.34 3.31
N GLN A 116 -22.42 -7.62 3.55
CA GLN A 116 -21.48 -8.08 2.52
C GLN A 116 -21.88 -9.48 2.03
N LYS A 117 -21.76 -9.70 0.71
CA LYS A 117 -21.87 -11.04 0.14
C LYS A 117 -20.56 -11.78 0.37
N VAL A 118 -20.63 -12.90 1.07
CA VAL A 118 -19.46 -13.69 1.51
C VAL A 118 -19.72 -15.16 1.24
N GLU A 119 -18.68 -15.85 0.79
CA GLU A 119 -18.70 -17.30 0.58
C GLU A 119 -18.05 -18.05 1.75
N ILE A 120 -18.37 -19.33 1.90
CA ILE A 120 -17.91 -20.14 3.03
C ILE A 120 -16.40 -20.41 2.99
N LYS A 121 -15.77 -20.39 1.81
CA LYS A 121 -14.31 -20.40 1.69
C LYS A 121 -13.64 -19.24 2.42
N GLU A 122 -14.28 -18.07 2.45
CA GLU A 122 -13.74 -16.87 3.09
C GLU A 122 -13.75 -17.04 4.62
N LEU A 123 -14.76 -17.72 5.16
CA LEU A 123 -14.80 -18.09 6.59
C LEU A 123 -13.70 -19.08 6.97
N LYS A 124 -13.35 -20.01 6.09
CA LYS A 124 -12.19 -20.90 6.29
C LYS A 124 -10.87 -20.10 6.30
N THR A 125 -10.75 -19.07 5.46
CA THR A 125 -9.59 -18.16 5.51
C THR A 125 -9.56 -17.36 6.81
N VAL A 126 -10.71 -16.84 7.26
CA VAL A 126 -10.81 -16.08 8.52
C VAL A 126 -10.43 -16.95 9.73
N THR A 127 -11.01 -18.15 9.85
CA THR A 127 -10.64 -19.08 10.93
C THR A 127 -9.15 -19.45 10.92
N GLY A 128 -8.57 -19.69 9.72
CA GLY A 128 -7.14 -19.92 9.57
C GLY A 128 -6.27 -18.75 10.03
N ARG A 129 -6.69 -17.50 9.75
CA ARG A 129 -5.98 -16.30 10.21
C ARG A 129 -6.04 -16.12 11.72
N ILE A 130 -7.20 -16.35 12.34
CA ILE A 130 -7.36 -16.31 13.79
C ILE A 130 -6.50 -17.40 14.44
N LYS A 131 -6.53 -18.63 13.89
CA LYS A 131 -5.69 -19.74 14.37
C LYS A 131 -4.21 -19.37 14.34
N SER A 132 -3.74 -18.85 13.19
CA SER A 132 -2.35 -18.40 13.04
C SER A 132 -1.97 -17.28 14.03
N ALA A 133 -2.86 -16.33 14.28
CA ALA A 133 -2.59 -15.23 15.22
C ALA A 133 -2.50 -15.72 16.68
N LEU A 134 -3.33 -16.70 17.06
CA LEU A 134 -3.24 -17.36 18.37
C LEU A 134 -1.93 -18.17 18.50
N GLU A 135 -1.53 -18.92 17.46
CA GLU A 135 -0.25 -19.63 17.46
C GLU A 135 0.94 -18.66 17.60
N ASP A 136 0.87 -17.51 16.94
CA ASP A 136 1.87 -16.44 17.05
C ASP A 136 1.93 -15.84 18.47
N HIS A 137 0.84 -15.93 19.24
CA HIS A 137 0.75 -15.55 20.67
C HIS A 137 1.12 -16.68 21.64
N GLY A 138 1.58 -17.80 21.10
CA GLY A 138 2.07 -18.95 21.82
C GLY A 138 1.03 -19.92 22.30
N TYR A 139 -0.16 -19.96 21.71
CA TYR A 139 -1.13 -21.00 21.98
C TYR A 139 -0.81 -22.28 21.19
N ALA A 140 -0.75 -23.44 21.86
CA ALA A 140 -0.40 -24.72 21.22
C ALA A 140 -1.60 -25.31 20.47
N ASP A 141 -1.56 -25.26 19.13
CA ASP A 141 -2.59 -25.84 18.25
C ASP A 141 -4.04 -25.41 18.62
N PRO A 142 -4.33 -24.09 18.60
CA PRO A 142 -5.64 -23.58 18.97
C PRO A 142 -6.69 -24.06 17.97
N ASN A 143 -7.88 -24.37 18.48
CA ASN A 143 -9.01 -24.75 17.65
C ASN A 143 -9.94 -23.56 17.44
N VAL A 144 -10.11 -23.17 16.19
CA VAL A 144 -10.98 -22.07 15.78
C VAL A 144 -12.04 -22.61 14.83
N ASP A 145 -13.29 -22.50 15.23
CA ASP A 145 -14.45 -22.92 14.46
C ASP A 145 -15.47 -21.78 14.37
N TYR A 146 -16.55 -21.98 13.62
CA TYR A 146 -17.66 -21.03 13.55
C TYR A 146 -19.00 -21.74 13.46
N ARG A 147 -20.06 -21.05 13.88
CA ARG A 147 -21.45 -21.47 13.66
C ARG A 147 -22.21 -20.37 12.95
N LEU A 148 -23.03 -20.77 11.98
CA LEU A 148 -23.94 -19.89 11.26
C LEU A 148 -25.31 -19.90 11.94
N VAL A 149 -25.82 -18.73 12.28
CA VAL A 149 -27.12 -18.55 12.95
C VAL A 149 -28.07 -17.84 11.99
N PRO A 150 -29.18 -18.49 11.57
CA PRO A 150 -30.17 -17.86 10.70
C PRO A 150 -30.81 -16.65 11.37
N THR A 151 -31.01 -15.58 10.60
CA THR A 151 -31.76 -14.40 11.06
C THR A 151 -33.22 -14.46 10.60
N SER A 152 -33.99 -13.40 10.89
CA SER A 152 -35.35 -13.25 10.34
C SER A 152 -35.39 -13.18 8.82
N ASP A 153 -34.29 -12.76 8.19
CA ASP A 153 -34.09 -12.83 6.74
C ASP A 153 -33.33 -14.12 6.39
N GLN A 154 -33.93 -14.97 5.56
CA GLN A 154 -33.35 -16.25 5.14
C GLN A 154 -32.05 -16.10 4.33
N ASP A 155 -31.77 -14.90 3.81
CA ASP A 155 -30.55 -14.60 3.07
C ASP A 155 -29.45 -13.99 3.94
N ILE A 156 -29.73 -13.68 5.21
CA ILE A 156 -28.76 -13.11 6.16
C ILE A 156 -28.50 -14.12 7.29
N MET A 157 -27.22 -14.41 7.52
CA MET A 157 -26.77 -15.30 8.59
C MET A 157 -25.80 -14.56 9.51
N ASP A 158 -26.04 -14.63 10.81
CA ASP A 158 -25.08 -14.20 11.82
C ASP A 158 -23.97 -15.26 11.95
N ILE A 159 -22.76 -14.82 12.27
CA ILE A 159 -21.57 -15.68 12.34
C ILE A 159 -21.01 -15.62 13.74
N HIS A 160 -20.97 -16.76 14.44
CA HIS A 160 -20.42 -16.87 15.78
C HIS A 160 -19.12 -17.67 15.74
N PHE A 161 -18.00 -17.03 16.02
CA PHE A 161 -16.71 -17.72 16.12
C PHE A 161 -16.56 -18.39 17.49
N LEU A 162 -16.06 -19.62 17.46
CA LEU A 162 -15.79 -20.44 18.65
C LEU A 162 -14.30 -20.69 18.73
N VAL A 163 -13.68 -20.31 19.84
CA VAL A 163 -12.23 -20.43 20.03
C VAL A 163 -11.91 -21.22 21.28
N ASP A 164 -11.23 -22.34 21.10
CA ASP A 164 -10.52 -23.04 22.16
C ASP A 164 -9.03 -22.74 22.01
N LYS A 165 -8.53 -21.83 22.86
CA LYS A 165 -7.15 -21.35 22.80
C LYS A 165 -6.12 -22.41 23.15
N LYS A 166 -6.49 -23.51 23.84
CA LYS A 166 -5.53 -24.46 24.43
C LYS A 166 -4.53 -23.79 25.40
N ASP A 167 -3.60 -24.59 25.92
CA ASP A 167 -2.55 -24.10 26.83
C ASP A 167 -1.52 -23.25 26.07
N ARG A 168 -0.91 -22.32 26.81
CA ARG A 168 0.20 -21.52 26.29
C ARG A 168 1.50 -22.32 26.33
N THR A 169 2.24 -22.24 25.24
CA THR A 169 3.58 -22.77 25.11
C THR A 169 4.58 -21.94 25.91
N ILE A 170 5.52 -22.62 26.57
CA ILE A 170 6.66 -21.98 27.26
C ILE A 170 7.95 -22.22 26.48
N VAL A 171 8.86 -21.26 26.58
CA VAL A 171 10.22 -21.39 26.06
C VAL A 171 11.00 -22.29 27.00
N ARG A 172 11.31 -23.51 26.57
CA ARG A 172 12.09 -24.46 27.39
C ARG A 172 13.56 -24.10 27.40
N GLU A 173 14.09 -23.75 26.23
CA GLU A 173 15.52 -23.55 26.00
C GLU A 173 15.72 -22.55 24.86
N ILE A 174 16.82 -21.81 24.92
CA ILE A 174 17.24 -20.88 23.86
C ILE A 174 18.60 -21.30 23.32
N MET A 175 18.65 -21.64 22.03
CA MET A 175 19.85 -22.11 21.36
C MET A 175 20.35 -21.10 20.34
N PHE A 176 21.65 -20.82 20.36
CA PHE A 176 22.34 -20.05 19.31
C PHE A 176 23.23 -20.97 18.49
N LYS A 177 23.02 -21.00 17.17
CA LYS A 177 23.86 -21.72 16.20
C LYS A 177 24.75 -20.72 15.45
N GLY A 178 25.98 -21.12 15.11
CA GLY A 178 26.89 -20.33 14.27
C GLY A 178 27.68 -19.21 14.99
N VAL A 179 27.69 -19.21 16.33
CA VAL A 179 28.45 -18.25 17.16
C VAL A 179 29.29 -18.98 18.21
N ASP A 180 30.41 -18.35 18.59
CA ASP A 180 31.23 -18.79 19.72
C ASP A 180 30.63 -18.37 21.07
N GLN A 181 31.25 -18.84 22.17
CA GLN A 181 30.76 -18.57 23.52
C GLN A 181 30.81 -17.08 23.89
N ASP A 182 31.83 -16.35 23.43
CA ASP A 182 32.00 -14.93 23.75
C ASP A 182 30.89 -14.07 23.12
N ILE A 183 30.57 -14.33 21.85
CA ILE A 183 29.45 -13.67 21.16
C ILE A 183 28.12 -14.11 21.78
N LYS A 184 27.96 -15.39 22.11
CA LYS A 184 26.73 -15.94 22.70
C LYS A 184 26.30 -15.23 23.99
N GLU A 185 27.22 -14.97 24.92
CA GLU A 185 26.90 -14.22 26.15
C GLU A 185 26.41 -12.79 25.86
N GLY A 186 27.04 -12.14 24.88
CA GLY A 186 26.61 -10.83 24.38
C GLY A 186 25.21 -10.84 23.77
N LEU A 187 24.85 -11.92 23.06
CA LEU A 187 23.52 -12.08 22.47
C LEU A 187 22.45 -12.41 23.50
N LEU A 188 22.72 -13.34 24.43
CA LEU A 188 21.77 -13.76 25.48
C LEU A 188 21.28 -12.57 26.31
N SER A 189 22.18 -11.67 26.69
CA SER A 189 21.85 -10.50 27.51
C SER A 189 20.99 -9.45 26.80
N ARG A 190 20.71 -9.60 25.50
CA ARG A 190 19.92 -8.65 24.66
C ARG A 190 18.53 -9.19 24.32
N LEU A 191 18.25 -10.45 24.63
CA LEU A 191 16.93 -11.05 24.45
C LEU A 191 15.90 -10.39 25.36
N ARG A 192 14.67 -10.27 24.86
CA ARG A 192 13.53 -9.73 25.63
C ARG A 192 12.75 -10.77 26.41
N PHE A 193 13.21 -12.02 26.38
CA PHE A 193 12.60 -13.17 27.04
C PHE A 193 13.68 -14.11 27.53
N ARG A 194 13.32 -15.03 28.43
CA ARG A 194 14.18 -16.03 29.03
C ARG A 194 13.53 -17.40 28.96
N GLU A 195 14.31 -18.42 29.30
CA GLU A 195 13.79 -19.76 29.53
C GLU A 195 12.75 -19.72 30.67
N GLY A 196 11.64 -20.42 30.46
CA GLY A 196 10.47 -20.41 31.33
C GLY A 196 9.39 -19.37 30.97
N ASP A 197 9.70 -18.36 30.15
CA ASP A 197 8.70 -17.40 29.71
C ASP A 197 7.71 -18.03 28.71
N PHE A 198 6.51 -17.47 28.61
CA PHE A 198 5.58 -17.86 27.54
C PHE A 198 6.14 -17.47 26.17
N PHE A 199 6.03 -18.38 25.20
CA PHE A 199 6.42 -18.09 23.83
C PHE A 199 5.48 -17.02 23.24
N ASP A 200 6.08 -16.05 22.56
CA ASP A 200 5.40 -15.02 21.80
C ASP A 200 6.28 -14.68 20.60
N LYS A 201 5.77 -14.94 19.40
CA LYS A 201 6.53 -14.74 18.15
C LYS A 201 6.98 -13.31 17.96
N ALA A 202 6.15 -12.33 18.30
CA ALA A 202 6.50 -10.92 18.14
C ALA A 202 7.65 -10.53 19.08
N VAL A 203 7.72 -11.12 20.27
CA VAL A 203 8.85 -10.94 21.20
C VAL A 203 10.12 -11.59 20.66
N VAL A 204 10.03 -12.79 20.09
CA VAL A 204 11.17 -13.48 19.47
C VAL A 204 11.68 -12.72 18.25
N GLU A 205 10.79 -12.24 17.39
CA GLU A 205 11.14 -11.47 16.20
C GLU A 205 11.80 -10.13 16.55
N LYS A 206 11.25 -9.39 17.53
CA LYS A 206 11.89 -8.18 18.07
C LYS A 206 13.27 -8.49 18.65
N SER A 207 13.41 -9.62 19.36
CA SER A 207 14.72 -10.03 19.88
C SER A 207 15.69 -10.33 18.73
N SER A 208 15.27 -11.06 17.68
CA SER A 208 16.08 -11.32 16.49
C SER A 208 16.62 -10.03 15.84
N GLN A 209 15.79 -8.99 15.77
CA GLN A 209 16.20 -7.67 15.26
C GLN A 209 17.25 -7.01 16.15
N LEU A 210 17.06 -7.02 17.48
CA LEU A 210 18.03 -6.48 18.45
C LEU A 210 19.38 -7.22 18.40
N LEU A 211 19.35 -8.54 18.21
CA LEU A 211 20.55 -9.34 18.04
C LEU A 211 21.33 -8.93 16.77
N LEU A 212 20.61 -8.76 15.65
CA LEU A 212 21.21 -8.29 14.40
C LEU A 212 21.83 -6.90 14.56
N GLU A 213 21.10 -5.96 15.16
CA GLU A 213 21.58 -4.60 15.44
C GLU A 213 22.83 -4.62 16.33
N TYR A 214 22.83 -5.42 17.39
CA TYR A 214 23.98 -5.61 18.26
C TYR A 214 25.21 -6.11 17.48
N LEU A 215 25.05 -7.10 16.61
CA LEU A 215 26.16 -7.63 15.81
C LEU A 215 26.71 -6.57 14.83
N ILE A 216 25.83 -5.84 14.13
CA ILE A 216 26.23 -4.75 13.22
C ILE A 216 27.02 -3.68 13.98
N ASN A 217 26.53 -3.27 15.15
CA ASN A 217 27.19 -2.28 16.00
C ASN A 217 28.57 -2.75 16.52
N ASN A 218 28.74 -4.07 16.67
CA ASN A 218 30.00 -4.71 17.08
C ASN A 218 30.87 -5.16 15.90
N GLN A 219 30.84 -4.42 14.79
CA GLN A 219 31.75 -4.61 13.63
C GLN A 219 31.43 -5.84 12.76
N TYR A 220 30.23 -6.41 12.85
CA TYR A 220 29.74 -7.48 11.97
C TYR A 220 28.62 -6.96 11.06
N PRO A 221 28.91 -6.06 10.10
CA PRO A 221 27.89 -5.47 9.25
C PRO A 221 27.16 -6.54 8.41
N GLY A 222 27.83 -7.65 8.09
CA GLY A 222 27.28 -8.78 7.34
C GLY A 222 26.53 -9.82 8.14
N ALA A 223 26.26 -9.54 9.41
CA ALA A 223 25.57 -10.48 10.26
C ALA A 223 24.17 -10.78 9.74
N LYS A 224 23.73 -12.02 9.89
CA LYS A 224 22.37 -12.46 9.62
C LYS A 224 21.89 -13.26 10.82
N VAL A 225 20.69 -12.94 11.29
CA VAL A 225 20.03 -13.65 12.37
C VAL A 225 18.72 -14.19 11.82
N LYS A 226 18.61 -15.51 11.74
CA LYS A 226 17.35 -16.20 11.50
C LYS A 226 16.92 -16.87 12.79
N TRP A 227 15.64 -17.12 12.93
CA TRP A 227 15.14 -17.88 14.07
C TRP A 227 14.10 -18.90 13.63
N GLY A 228 13.94 -19.93 14.44
CA GLY A 228 12.94 -20.96 14.29
C GLY A 228 12.59 -21.57 15.64
N ILE A 229 11.59 -22.45 15.63
CA ILE A 229 11.18 -23.21 16.81
C ILE A 229 11.18 -24.70 16.51
N GLU A 230 11.55 -25.49 17.50
CA GLU A 230 11.36 -26.94 17.52
C GLU A 230 10.41 -27.27 18.68
N LYS A 231 9.30 -27.94 18.38
CA LYS A 231 8.36 -28.41 19.42
C LYS A 231 8.96 -29.61 20.13
N SER A 232 8.79 -29.67 21.45
CA SER A 232 9.25 -30.81 22.24
C SER A 232 8.44 -32.07 21.91
N GLU A 233 9.13 -33.20 21.71
CA GLU A 233 8.48 -34.50 21.51
C GLU A 233 7.80 -35.02 22.78
N THR A 234 8.27 -34.60 23.96
CA THR A 234 7.79 -35.07 25.26
C THR A 234 6.68 -34.20 25.85
N ASN A 235 6.66 -32.91 25.52
CA ASN A 235 5.65 -31.96 26.01
C ASN A 235 5.19 -31.01 24.89
N PRO A 236 3.96 -31.13 24.38
CA PRO A 236 3.48 -30.27 23.29
C PRO A 236 3.38 -28.78 23.67
N ASN A 237 3.42 -28.45 24.96
CA ASN A 237 3.38 -27.09 25.49
C ASN A 237 4.78 -26.48 25.68
N GLU A 238 5.85 -27.10 25.17
CA GLU A 238 7.21 -26.61 25.25
C GLU A 238 7.84 -26.43 23.86
N VAL A 239 8.55 -25.32 23.68
CA VAL A 239 9.30 -25.04 22.45
C VAL A 239 10.76 -24.71 22.75
N LEU A 240 11.65 -25.20 21.91
CA LEU A 240 13.04 -24.78 21.80
C LEU A 240 13.11 -23.63 20.79
N VAL A 241 13.59 -22.46 21.21
CA VAL A 241 13.80 -21.32 20.30
C VAL A 241 15.24 -21.36 19.80
N ILE A 242 15.41 -21.41 18.48
CA ILE A 242 16.72 -21.53 17.85
C ILE A 242 16.99 -20.26 17.07
N PHE A 243 18.07 -19.55 17.40
CA PHE A 243 18.64 -18.49 16.60
C PHE A 243 19.80 -19.04 15.77
N ASP A 244 19.66 -19.04 14.45
CA ASP A 244 20.72 -19.34 13.51
C ASP A 244 21.42 -18.04 13.12
N VAL A 245 22.63 -17.85 13.64
CA VAL A 245 23.39 -16.62 13.53
C VAL A 245 24.59 -16.85 12.63
N SER A 246 24.65 -16.10 11.53
CA SER A 246 25.84 -16.00 10.68
C SER A 246 26.47 -14.65 10.91
N VAL A 247 27.60 -14.61 11.63
CA VAL A 247 28.28 -13.33 11.96
C VAL A 247 28.97 -12.69 10.75
N GLY A 248 29.38 -13.49 9.77
CA GLY A 248 30.11 -13.02 8.60
C GLY A 248 31.50 -12.45 8.92
N THR A 249 32.04 -11.66 8.00
CA THR A 249 33.36 -11.04 8.15
C THR A 249 33.31 -9.85 9.10
N ARG A 250 34.29 -9.74 9.99
CA ARG A 250 34.45 -8.58 10.88
C ARG A 250 35.21 -7.46 10.18
N TYR A 251 34.74 -6.22 10.32
CA TYR A 251 35.34 -5.04 9.68
C TYR A 251 35.84 -4.02 10.70
N ARG A 252 37.06 -3.53 10.52
CA ARG A 252 37.63 -2.43 11.32
C ARG A 252 37.82 -1.21 10.44
N PHE A 253 37.20 -0.10 10.82
CA PHE A 253 37.26 1.15 10.04
C PHE A 253 38.25 2.14 10.66
N PHE A 254 39.06 2.75 9.80
CA PHE A 254 39.96 3.85 10.15
C PHE A 254 39.65 5.04 9.23
N PHE A 255 39.36 6.19 9.82
CA PHE A 255 39.06 7.41 9.09
C PHE A 255 40.10 8.47 9.42
N LYS A 256 40.57 9.20 8.40
CA LYS A 256 41.52 10.31 8.53
C LYS A 256 41.13 11.46 7.62
N GLY A 257 41.31 12.69 8.10
CA GLY A 257 41.04 13.91 7.34
C GLY A 257 39.57 14.32 7.28
N ASN A 258 38.69 13.60 8.00
CA ASN A 258 37.30 13.97 8.21
C ASN A 258 37.19 14.95 9.40
N GLU A 259 37.31 16.24 9.13
CA GLU A 259 37.20 17.29 10.15
C GLU A 259 35.76 17.81 10.26
N PHE A 260 35.03 17.87 9.14
CA PHE A 260 33.66 18.35 9.10
C PHE A 260 32.63 17.28 9.46
N LEU A 261 32.79 16.05 8.94
CA LEU A 261 31.89 14.93 9.24
C LEU A 261 32.48 14.02 10.31
N GLU A 262 31.66 13.73 11.32
CA GLU A 262 32.02 12.77 12.36
C GLU A 262 32.25 11.36 11.80
N THR A 263 33.23 10.65 12.36
CA THR A 263 33.57 9.29 11.98
C THR A 263 32.39 8.32 12.02
N ASN A 264 31.50 8.46 13.01
CA ASN A 264 30.31 7.63 13.12
C ASN A 264 29.34 7.83 11.94
N THR A 265 29.18 9.07 11.48
CA THR A 265 28.37 9.41 10.32
C THR A 265 28.94 8.76 9.07
N LEU A 266 30.24 8.89 8.82
CA LEU A 266 30.89 8.25 7.66
C LEU A 266 30.78 6.71 7.73
N ARG A 267 31.01 6.12 8.91
CA ARG A 267 30.86 4.69 9.14
C ARG A 267 29.44 4.19 8.84
N SER A 268 28.42 4.91 9.28
CA SER A 268 27.02 4.51 9.04
C SER A 268 26.61 4.50 7.57
N LEU A 269 27.31 5.27 6.72
CA LEU A 269 27.07 5.27 5.27
C LEU A 269 27.69 4.05 4.59
N ILE A 270 28.66 3.40 5.23
CA ILE A 270 29.31 2.19 4.73
C ILE A 270 28.54 0.96 5.23
N GLY A 271 27.42 0.68 4.58
CA GLY A 271 26.61 -0.51 4.85
C GLY A 271 27.26 -1.80 4.34
N PHE A 272 26.79 -2.95 4.84
CA PHE A 272 27.25 -4.26 4.39
C PHE A 272 27.08 -4.50 2.89
N ASP A 273 25.97 -4.01 2.34
CA ASP A 273 25.67 -4.17 0.92
C ASP A 273 26.75 -3.55 0.03
N LEU A 274 27.44 -2.48 0.50
CA LEU A 274 28.59 -1.89 -0.19
C LEU A 274 29.85 -2.74 0.01
N LEU A 275 30.09 -3.22 1.23
CA LEU A 275 31.28 -4.00 1.59
C LEU A 275 31.37 -5.35 0.87
N ASN A 276 30.22 -5.97 0.59
CA ASN A 276 30.16 -7.29 -0.04
C ASN A 276 30.25 -7.25 -1.58
N GLN A 277 30.36 -6.07 -2.20
CA GLN A 277 30.53 -5.97 -3.64
C GLN A 277 31.99 -6.19 -4.05
N SER A 278 32.20 -6.71 -5.26
CA SER A 278 33.54 -6.87 -5.82
C SER A 278 34.26 -5.53 -6.03
N ASP A 279 33.51 -4.44 -6.24
CA ASP A 279 33.98 -3.06 -6.42
C ASP A 279 33.72 -2.18 -5.19
N ALA A 280 33.70 -2.78 -3.99
CA ALA A 280 33.37 -2.12 -2.73
C ALA A 280 34.09 -0.77 -2.51
N THR A 281 35.41 -0.72 -2.75
CA THR A 281 36.23 0.50 -2.56
C THR A 281 35.72 1.67 -3.40
N ILE A 282 35.39 1.43 -4.67
CA ILE A 282 34.89 2.44 -5.61
C ILE A 282 33.51 2.94 -5.17
N ARG A 283 32.62 2.04 -4.75
CA ARG A 283 31.27 2.42 -4.31
C ARG A 283 31.27 3.19 -3.00
N ILE A 284 32.11 2.78 -2.04
CA ILE A 284 32.30 3.49 -0.77
C ILE A 284 32.83 4.89 -1.06
N LYS A 285 33.91 4.99 -1.86
CA LYS A 285 34.48 6.27 -2.29
C LYS A 285 33.40 7.20 -2.82
N ARG A 286 32.62 6.75 -3.82
CA ARG A 286 31.55 7.55 -4.42
C ARG A 286 30.48 7.95 -3.41
N THR A 287 30.03 7.02 -2.56
CA THR A 287 29.00 7.29 -1.54
C THR A 287 29.44 8.38 -0.57
N LEU A 288 30.69 8.33 -0.11
CA LEU A 288 31.26 9.33 0.78
C LEU A 288 31.47 10.67 0.07
N GLU A 289 32.01 10.68 -1.15
CA GLU A 289 32.15 11.90 -1.96
C GLU A 289 30.79 12.57 -2.19
N ASP A 290 29.76 11.82 -2.59
CA ASP A 290 28.42 12.36 -2.83
C ASP A 290 27.81 12.95 -1.55
N LYS A 291 28.06 12.31 -0.40
CA LYS A 291 27.64 12.87 0.89
C LYS A 291 28.32 14.21 1.16
N TYR A 292 29.62 14.32 0.97
CA TYR A 292 30.35 15.58 1.17
C TYR A 292 29.93 16.65 0.15
N ARG A 293 29.75 16.29 -1.12
CA ARG A 293 29.24 17.18 -2.18
C ARG A 293 27.85 17.71 -1.86
N SER A 294 26.97 16.89 -1.27
CA SER A 294 25.64 17.33 -0.80
C SER A 294 25.68 18.40 0.29
N LEU A 295 26.84 18.61 0.93
CA LEU A 295 27.05 19.58 2.00
C LEU A 295 27.90 20.78 1.54
N GLY A 296 28.27 20.84 0.26
CA GLY A 296 29.03 21.94 -0.33
C GLY A 296 30.51 21.67 -0.60
N TYR A 297 31.01 20.47 -0.31
CA TYR A 297 32.41 20.12 -0.51
C TYR A 297 32.60 19.48 -1.89
N HIS A 298 32.49 20.31 -2.95
CA HIS A 298 32.54 19.82 -4.33
C HIS A 298 33.86 19.13 -4.68
N PHE A 299 34.97 19.70 -4.19
CA PHE A 299 36.34 19.25 -4.45
C PHE A 299 36.83 18.18 -3.48
N VAL A 300 35.91 17.53 -2.75
CA VAL A 300 36.26 16.42 -1.87
C VAL A 300 36.95 15.32 -2.67
N LEU A 301 38.03 14.77 -2.10
CA LEU A 301 38.68 13.58 -2.59
C LEU A 301 38.64 12.53 -1.48
N VAL A 302 38.12 11.35 -1.80
CA VAL A 302 38.13 10.21 -0.88
C VAL A 302 38.99 9.11 -1.48
N ASP A 303 39.92 8.59 -0.68
CA ASP A 303 40.66 7.39 -0.98
C ASP A 303 40.25 6.28 -0.02
N VAL A 304 40.03 5.08 -0.55
CA VAL A 304 39.52 3.93 0.20
C VAL A 304 40.38 2.72 -0.12
N ASP A 305 41.06 2.22 0.90
CA ASP A 305 41.81 0.97 0.84
C ASP A 305 41.18 -0.09 1.74
N MET A 306 41.06 -1.31 1.22
CA MET A 306 40.55 -2.46 1.97
C MET A 306 41.61 -3.55 1.98
N SER A 307 42.20 -3.75 3.15
CA SER A 307 43.19 -4.79 3.35
C SER A 307 42.50 -6.13 3.67
N PRO A 308 42.90 -7.24 3.01
CA PRO A 308 42.30 -8.55 3.24
C PRO A 308 42.47 -8.98 4.69
N PRO A 309 41.63 -9.90 5.18
CA PRO A 309 41.70 -10.34 6.55
C PRO A 309 43.05 -11.01 6.83
N GLY A 310 43.79 -10.46 7.79
CA GLY A 310 45.03 -11.07 8.29
C GLY A 310 44.76 -12.29 9.17
N LYS A 311 45.72 -12.65 10.04
CA LYS A 311 45.58 -13.80 10.96
C LYS A 311 44.34 -13.73 11.88
N GLU A 312 43.85 -12.53 12.17
CA GLU A 312 42.70 -12.29 13.05
C GLU A 312 41.33 -12.38 12.33
N ALA A 313 41.30 -12.69 11.03
CA ALA A 313 40.06 -12.73 10.24
C ALA A 313 39.28 -11.40 10.19
N ILE A 314 39.97 -10.26 10.38
CA ILE A 314 39.39 -8.91 10.37
C ILE A 314 39.83 -8.16 9.11
N VAL A 315 38.87 -7.70 8.32
CA VAL A 315 39.13 -6.80 7.18
C VAL A 315 39.31 -5.38 7.69
N SER A 316 40.39 -4.72 7.30
CA SER A 316 40.62 -3.31 7.65
C SER A 316 40.25 -2.39 6.50
N VAL A 317 39.43 -1.39 6.77
CA VAL A 317 38.96 -0.38 5.81
C VAL A 317 39.56 0.95 6.20
N ASN A 318 40.50 1.44 5.39
CA ASN A 318 41.16 2.71 5.59
C ASN A 318 40.53 3.74 4.65
N VAL A 319 39.96 4.80 5.21
CA VAL A 319 39.35 5.89 4.48
C VAL A 319 40.13 7.17 4.75
N GLN A 320 40.72 7.75 3.70
CA GLN A 320 41.38 9.04 3.76
C GLN A 320 40.53 10.06 3.02
N VAL A 321 40.18 11.15 3.69
CA VAL A 321 39.36 12.23 3.13
C VAL A 321 40.20 13.49 3.05
N VAL A 322 40.15 14.15 1.90
CA VAL A 322 40.57 15.54 1.72
C VAL A 322 39.31 16.32 1.39
N GLU A 323 38.74 17.00 2.38
CA GLU A 323 37.41 17.64 2.25
C GLU A 323 37.41 18.79 1.23
N GLY A 324 38.51 19.54 1.16
CA GLY A 324 38.60 20.75 0.35
C GLY A 324 37.79 21.92 0.93
N PRO A 325 37.79 23.08 0.25
CA PRO A 325 36.98 24.21 0.68
C PRO A 325 35.49 23.94 0.44
N LYS A 326 34.65 24.49 1.32
CA LYS A 326 33.22 24.58 1.08
C LYS A 326 32.96 25.62 -0.01
N VAL A 327 32.23 25.22 -1.04
CA VAL A 327 31.93 26.05 -2.22
C VAL A 327 30.60 26.76 -2.03
N LEU A 328 30.61 28.08 -2.16
CA LEU A 328 29.43 28.94 -2.13
C LEU A 328 29.11 29.44 -3.54
N VAL A 329 27.82 29.57 -3.83
CA VAL A 329 27.34 30.18 -5.06
C VAL A 329 27.40 31.69 -4.90
N ASP A 330 28.40 32.32 -5.50
CA ASP A 330 28.63 33.76 -5.43
C ASP A 330 27.55 34.51 -6.21
N SER A 331 27.25 34.03 -7.42
CA SER A 331 26.25 34.62 -8.30
C SER A 331 25.60 33.59 -9.21
N VAL A 332 24.36 33.90 -9.57
CA VAL A 332 23.62 33.23 -10.64
C VAL A 332 23.29 34.31 -11.66
N VAL A 333 23.78 34.13 -12.88
CA VAL A 333 23.65 35.07 -13.98
C VAL A 333 22.72 34.44 -15.01
N PHE A 334 21.67 35.16 -15.37
CA PHE A 334 20.76 34.78 -16.44
C PHE A 334 21.00 35.71 -17.64
N ASP A 335 21.46 35.14 -18.75
CA ASP A 335 21.59 35.82 -20.02
C ASP A 335 20.28 35.69 -20.80
N GLY A 336 19.56 36.80 -20.95
CA GLY A 336 18.25 36.84 -21.57
C GLY A 336 17.45 38.08 -21.19
N LEU A 337 16.34 38.29 -21.88
CA LEU A 337 15.38 39.34 -21.52
C LEU A 337 14.69 38.97 -20.20
N TRP A 338 14.70 39.89 -19.25
CA TRP A 338 14.06 39.75 -17.94
C TRP A 338 12.93 40.76 -17.75
N SER A 339 11.93 40.43 -16.93
CA SER A 339 10.83 41.33 -16.58
C SER A 339 11.04 41.92 -15.18
N ASP A 340 11.11 43.25 -15.07
CA ASP A 340 11.33 43.94 -13.78
C ASP A 340 10.23 43.64 -12.75
N SER A 341 9.02 43.30 -13.20
CA SER A 341 7.91 42.88 -12.34
C SER A 341 8.17 41.60 -11.55
N LEU A 342 9.13 40.77 -11.98
CA LEU A 342 9.51 39.52 -11.31
C LEU A 342 10.58 39.72 -10.23
N GLY A 343 11.09 40.94 -10.04
CA GLY A 343 12.16 41.24 -9.10
C GLY A 343 13.53 40.79 -9.61
N ASN A 344 14.41 40.33 -8.73
CA ASN A 344 15.75 39.90 -9.10
C ASN A 344 15.77 38.39 -9.46
N PRO A 345 16.26 37.99 -10.65
CA PRO A 345 16.18 36.59 -11.11
C PRO A 345 17.02 35.64 -10.26
N ALA A 346 18.19 36.06 -9.78
CA ALA A 346 19.02 35.25 -8.89
C ALA A 346 18.36 35.02 -7.53
N SER A 347 17.68 36.03 -6.99
CA SER A 347 16.94 35.92 -5.73
C SER A 347 15.78 34.93 -5.89
N LEU A 348 15.02 35.04 -6.98
CA LEU A 348 13.94 34.12 -7.31
C LEU A 348 14.45 32.68 -7.51
N PHE A 349 15.61 32.48 -8.13
CA PHE A 349 16.24 31.17 -8.24
C PHE A 349 16.52 30.56 -6.86
N PHE A 350 17.11 31.32 -5.93
CA PHE A 350 17.42 30.80 -4.59
C PHE A 350 16.17 30.55 -3.72
N GLU A 351 15.11 31.34 -3.89
CA GLU A 351 13.81 31.11 -3.23
C GLU A 351 13.20 29.76 -3.63
N ASN A 352 13.37 29.37 -4.90
CA ASN A 352 12.89 28.11 -5.48
C ASN A 352 13.96 27.01 -5.52
N ALA A 353 15.14 27.21 -4.94
CA ALA A 353 16.21 26.23 -4.99
C ALA A 353 15.96 25.06 -4.02
N VAL A 354 16.63 23.93 -4.20
CA VAL A 354 16.49 22.76 -3.32
C VAL A 354 17.69 22.56 -2.38
N GLY A 355 17.44 21.88 -1.26
CA GLY A 355 18.49 21.46 -0.33
C GLY A 355 19.37 22.62 0.15
N VAL A 356 20.69 22.42 0.04
CA VAL A 356 21.70 23.38 0.52
C VAL A 356 21.86 24.61 -0.40
N LEU A 357 21.37 24.55 -1.66
CA LEU A 357 21.43 25.67 -2.60
C LEU A 357 20.58 26.87 -2.11
N LYS A 358 19.50 26.64 -1.36
CA LYS A 358 18.73 27.72 -0.67
C LYS A 358 19.61 28.61 0.20
N ARG A 359 20.69 28.04 0.75
CA ARG A 359 21.67 28.73 1.60
C ARG A 359 22.92 29.16 0.82
N ARG A 360 22.81 29.23 -0.52
CA ARG A 360 23.89 29.54 -1.46
C ARG A 360 25.08 28.59 -1.35
N ILE A 361 24.87 27.36 -0.92
CA ILE A 361 25.93 26.34 -0.88
C ILE A 361 25.83 25.54 -2.18
N PHE A 362 26.93 25.46 -2.92
CA PHE A 362 26.94 24.77 -4.20
C PHE A 362 26.77 23.26 -4.02
N TRP A 363 25.78 22.71 -4.71
CA TRP A 363 25.57 21.27 -4.79
C TRP A 363 25.10 20.91 -6.19
N GLU A 364 26.00 20.34 -6.98
CA GLU A 364 25.79 20.06 -8.40
C GLU A 364 24.52 19.26 -8.69
N ALA A 365 24.27 18.18 -7.94
CA ALA A 365 23.09 17.33 -8.18
C ALA A 365 21.75 18.05 -7.90
N GLY A 366 21.75 19.11 -7.08
CA GLY A 366 20.56 19.92 -6.80
C GLY A 366 20.30 21.03 -7.82
N ILE A 367 21.23 21.29 -8.75
CA ILE A 367 21.12 22.39 -9.72
C ILE A 367 19.99 22.16 -10.70
N GLU A 368 19.90 20.97 -11.28
CA GLU A 368 18.86 20.64 -12.26
C GLU A 368 17.47 20.80 -11.64
N GLU A 369 17.25 20.21 -10.47
CA GLU A 369 15.98 20.31 -9.75
C GLU A 369 15.63 21.76 -9.39
N SER A 370 16.60 22.53 -8.88
CA SER A 370 16.41 23.96 -8.60
C SER A 370 16.07 24.76 -9.85
N THR A 371 16.69 24.43 -10.98
CA THR A 371 16.43 25.07 -12.28
C THR A 371 15.01 24.77 -12.75
N GLN A 372 14.55 23.52 -12.60
CA GLN A 372 13.18 23.15 -12.95
C GLN A 372 12.16 23.82 -12.03
N GLN A 373 12.41 23.90 -10.72
CA GLN A 373 11.53 24.63 -9.80
C GLN A 373 11.46 26.11 -10.14
N PHE A 374 12.59 26.74 -10.48
CA PHE A 374 12.62 28.11 -10.97
C PHE A 374 11.80 28.30 -12.26
N VAL A 375 11.97 27.42 -13.26
CA VAL A 375 11.20 27.47 -14.52
C VAL A 375 9.71 27.24 -14.28
N ASN A 376 9.35 26.29 -13.43
CA ASN A 376 7.96 26.03 -13.07
C ASN A 376 7.34 27.25 -12.39
N ASN A 377 8.05 27.90 -11.48
CA ASN A 377 7.55 29.13 -10.86
C ASN A 377 7.35 30.27 -11.87
N LEU A 378 8.20 30.38 -12.90
CA LEU A 378 7.98 31.33 -13.99
C LEU A 378 6.71 31.00 -14.79
N ARG A 379 6.47 29.72 -15.08
CA ARG A 379 5.27 29.26 -15.79
C ARG A 379 3.99 29.49 -15.00
N GLU A 380 4.03 29.25 -13.69
CA GLU A 380 2.96 29.58 -12.74
C GLU A 380 2.63 31.08 -12.75
N ARG A 381 3.61 31.93 -13.02
CA ARG A 381 3.44 33.39 -13.16
C ARG A 381 3.03 33.84 -14.57
N GLY A 382 2.69 32.90 -15.46
CA GLY A 382 2.17 33.18 -16.80
C GLY A 382 3.19 33.14 -17.94
N PHE A 383 4.46 32.86 -17.65
CA PHE A 383 5.50 32.68 -18.68
C PHE A 383 5.50 31.23 -19.18
N LEU A 384 4.45 30.85 -19.91
CA LEU A 384 4.19 29.44 -20.26
C LEU A 384 5.31 28.80 -21.11
N SER A 385 5.94 29.60 -21.97
CA SER A 385 7.05 29.19 -22.83
C SER A 385 8.42 29.41 -22.19
N ALA A 386 8.47 29.72 -20.88
CA ALA A 386 9.73 29.90 -20.18
C ALA A 386 10.58 28.62 -20.28
N SER A 387 11.83 28.82 -20.67
CA SER A 387 12.86 27.80 -20.71
C SER A 387 14.20 28.37 -20.28
N VAL A 388 15.01 27.52 -19.66
CA VAL A 388 16.34 27.85 -19.18
C VAL A 388 17.28 26.75 -19.67
N THR A 389 18.42 27.15 -20.25
CA THR A 389 19.48 26.24 -20.69
C THR A 389 20.76 26.52 -19.89
N GLY A 390 21.50 25.47 -19.54
CA GLY A 390 22.71 25.56 -18.70
C GLY A 390 22.54 24.82 -17.36
N PRO A 391 23.30 25.18 -16.31
CA PRO A 391 24.25 26.29 -16.26
C PRO A 391 25.63 25.93 -16.83
N ARG A 392 26.32 26.95 -17.36
CA ARG A 392 27.78 26.95 -17.44
C ARG A 392 28.32 27.33 -16.06
N VAL A 393 29.25 26.53 -15.53
CA VAL A 393 29.75 26.64 -14.15
C VAL A 393 31.19 27.14 -14.17
N PHE A 394 31.47 28.23 -13.46
CA PHE A 394 32.82 28.79 -13.32
C PHE A 394 33.19 28.89 -11.85
N PHE A 395 34.23 28.17 -11.44
CA PHE A 395 34.76 28.23 -10.08
C PHE A 395 35.77 29.37 -9.95
N SER A 396 35.82 29.99 -8.78
CA SER A 396 36.87 30.93 -8.41
C SER A 396 38.24 30.23 -8.34
N ASP A 397 39.33 31.00 -8.49
CA ASP A 397 40.69 30.47 -8.40
C ASP A 397 40.99 29.79 -7.05
N ASP A 398 40.41 30.34 -5.97
CA ASP A 398 40.55 29.79 -4.61
C ASP A 398 39.58 28.63 -4.32
N ARG A 399 38.73 28.26 -5.29
CA ARG A 399 37.74 27.18 -5.23
C ARG A 399 36.68 27.32 -4.14
N LYS A 400 36.53 28.50 -3.54
CA LYS A 400 35.50 28.75 -2.51
C LYS A 400 34.21 29.32 -3.10
N GLY A 401 34.28 29.86 -4.30
CA GLY A 401 33.19 30.51 -5.00
C GLY A 401 32.84 29.81 -6.31
N VAL A 402 31.60 29.93 -6.73
CA VAL A 402 31.14 29.48 -8.04
C VAL A 402 30.09 30.43 -8.61
N GLN A 403 30.19 30.67 -9.91
CA GLN A 403 29.25 31.44 -10.69
C GLN A 403 28.51 30.52 -11.66
N LEU A 404 27.19 30.61 -11.68
CA LEU A 404 26.32 29.83 -12.55
C LEU A 404 25.77 30.74 -13.66
N PHE A 405 25.99 30.37 -14.91
CA PHE A 405 25.50 31.13 -16.07
C PHE A 405 24.45 30.34 -16.83
N TYR A 406 23.25 30.88 -16.89
CA TYR A 406 22.11 30.31 -17.57
C TYR A 406 21.73 31.16 -18.78
N ASP A 407 21.30 30.50 -19.85
CA ASP A 407 20.65 31.18 -20.97
C ASP A 407 19.13 31.09 -20.74
N LEU A 408 18.46 32.23 -20.58
CA LEU A 408 17.05 32.34 -20.23
C LEU A 408 16.22 32.81 -21.42
N GLN A 409 15.17 32.06 -21.72
CA GLN A 409 14.13 32.47 -22.65
C GLN A 409 12.80 32.50 -21.90
N LEU A 410 12.37 33.68 -21.47
CA LEU A 410 11.08 33.86 -20.79
C LEU A 410 9.88 33.52 -21.70
N GLY A 411 10.02 33.75 -23.01
CA GLY A 411 8.90 33.66 -23.96
C GLY A 411 7.94 34.84 -23.86
N ASN A 412 6.77 34.71 -24.51
CA ASN A 412 5.72 35.73 -24.50
C ASN A 412 4.74 35.51 -23.35
N LEU A 413 4.14 36.61 -22.89
CA LEU A 413 3.10 36.58 -21.87
C LEU A 413 1.75 36.39 -22.57
N TYR A 414 0.96 35.43 -22.12
CA TYR A 414 -0.36 35.16 -22.70
C TYR A 414 -1.44 35.84 -21.88
N GLU A 415 -2.24 36.70 -22.50
CA GLU A 415 -3.39 37.34 -21.87
C GLU A 415 -4.68 36.72 -22.42
N ILE A 416 -5.62 36.41 -21.52
CA ILE A 416 -6.90 35.82 -21.87
C ILE A 416 -7.75 36.89 -22.56
N LYS A 417 -7.90 36.79 -23.88
CA LYS A 417 -8.76 37.72 -24.65
C LYS A 417 -10.20 37.24 -24.74
N LYS A 418 -10.41 35.93 -24.64
CA LYS A 418 -11.72 35.33 -24.78
C LYS A 418 -11.80 34.00 -24.04
N ILE A 419 -12.93 33.76 -23.40
CA ILE A 419 -13.27 32.49 -22.76
C ILE A 419 -14.54 31.97 -23.44
N SER A 420 -14.49 30.73 -23.93
CA SER A 420 -15.57 30.09 -24.66
C SER A 420 -15.87 28.70 -24.06
N PHE A 421 -17.14 28.30 -24.06
CA PHE A 421 -17.57 26.97 -23.63
C PHE A 421 -18.25 26.25 -24.80
N LYS A 422 -17.98 24.96 -24.96
CA LYS A 422 -18.61 24.10 -25.97
C LYS A 422 -19.16 22.84 -25.33
N GLY A 423 -20.36 22.42 -25.73
CA GLY A 423 -20.99 21.19 -25.24
C GLY A 423 -21.78 21.34 -23.94
N ASN A 424 -21.89 22.56 -23.38
CA ASN A 424 -22.72 22.87 -22.22
C ASN A 424 -24.19 23.08 -22.57
N SER A 425 -24.83 22.10 -23.21
CA SER A 425 -26.22 22.24 -23.69
C SER A 425 -27.23 22.30 -22.55
N ASN A 426 -26.95 21.65 -21.42
CA ASN A 426 -27.88 21.57 -20.28
C ASN A 426 -27.49 22.50 -19.12
N VAL A 427 -26.29 23.10 -19.16
CA VAL A 427 -25.78 24.01 -18.11
C VAL A 427 -25.54 25.41 -18.67
N PRO A 428 -26.16 26.48 -18.11
CA PRO A 428 -26.01 27.84 -18.63
C PRO A 428 -24.57 28.34 -18.56
N THR A 429 -24.08 28.94 -19.65
CA THR A 429 -22.71 29.48 -19.74
C THR A 429 -22.37 30.47 -18.62
N GLN A 430 -23.33 31.30 -18.21
CA GLN A 430 -23.11 32.27 -17.12
C GLN A 430 -22.74 31.59 -15.80
N SER A 431 -23.38 30.45 -15.49
CA SER A 431 -23.10 29.69 -14.28
C SER A 431 -21.73 28.99 -14.30
N LEU A 432 -21.18 28.75 -15.49
CA LEU A 432 -19.83 28.21 -15.68
C LEU A 432 -18.77 29.30 -15.54
N LEU A 433 -19.05 30.51 -16.05
CA LEU A 433 -18.15 31.66 -15.90
C LEU A 433 -17.91 32.04 -14.44
N GLU A 434 -18.93 31.96 -13.59
CA GLU A 434 -18.86 32.29 -12.15
C GLU A 434 -17.93 31.36 -11.34
N VAL A 435 -17.61 30.18 -11.88
CA VAL A 435 -16.74 29.19 -11.23
C VAL A 435 -15.26 29.43 -11.56
N LEU A 436 -14.97 30.19 -12.61
CA LEU A 436 -13.58 30.40 -13.06
C LEU A 436 -12.82 31.29 -12.07
N PRO A 437 -11.57 30.95 -11.73
CA PRO A 437 -10.72 31.76 -10.85
C PRO A 437 -10.05 32.96 -11.58
N PHE A 438 -10.37 33.18 -12.85
CA PHE A 438 -9.80 34.24 -13.71
C PHE A 438 -10.84 34.75 -14.71
N GLY A 439 -10.61 35.95 -15.22
CA GLY A 439 -11.43 36.63 -16.22
C GLY A 439 -10.69 36.97 -17.51
N VAL A 440 -11.42 37.62 -18.42
CA VAL A 440 -10.83 38.23 -19.62
C VAL A 440 -9.97 39.42 -19.20
N GLY A 441 -8.75 39.50 -19.71
CA GLY A 441 -7.73 40.49 -19.34
C GLY A 441 -6.66 39.95 -18.39
N ASP A 442 -6.92 38.81 -17.74
CA ASP A 442 -5.96 38.19 -16.85
C ASP A 442 -4.88 37.44 -17.64
N THR A 443 -3.72 37.24 -17.00
CA THR A 443 -2.63 36.44 -17.54
C THR A 443 -2.98 34.96 -17.49
N LEU A 444 -2.76 34.24 -18.59
CA LEU A 444 -3.03 32.81 -18.68
C LEU A 444 -2.07 32.03 -17.78
N ASN A 445 -2.63 31.34 -16.78
CA ASN A 445 -1.91 30.46 -15.87
C ASN A 445 -2.48 29.04 -15.98
N ARG A 446 -1.61 28.05 -16.25
CA ARG A 446 -2.02 26.64 -16.41
C ARG A 446 -2.61 26.00 -15.15
N ASP A 447 -2.15 26.40 -13.97
CA ASP A 447 -2.72 25.90 -12.72
C ASP A 447 -4.12 26.45 -12.51
N ALA A 448 -4.30 27.72 -12.85
CA ALA A 448 -5.62 28.34 -12.84
C ALA A 448 -6.56 27.65 -13.85
N LEU A 449 -6.07 27.29 -15.05
CA LEU A 449 -6.83 26.49 -16.04
C LEU A 449 -7.22 25.11 -15.50
N LYS A 450 -6.30 24.44 -14.80
CA LYS A 450 -6.56 23.13 -14.20
C LYS A 450 -7.61 23.23 -13.10
N ALA A 451 -7.45 24.20 -12.19
CA ALA A 451 -8.42 24.49 -11.12
C ALA A 451 -9.79 24.87 -11.69
N ALA A 452 -9.83 25.65 -12.77
CA ALA A 452 -11.05 25.95 -13.50
C ALA A 452 -11.71 24.68 -14.06
N SER A 453 -10.95 23.81 -14.73
CA SER A 453 -11.48 22.56 -15.28
C SER A 453 -12.09 21.65 -14.19
N GLU A 454 -11.40 21.53 -13.05
CA GLU A 454 -11.89 20.77 -11.90
C GLU A 454 -13.14 21.41 -11.28
N GLY A 455 -13.16 22.75 -11.09
CA GLY A 455 -14.32 23.47 -10.58
C GLY A 455 -15.54 23.35 -11.51
N LEU A 456 -15.34 23.49 -12.82
CA LEU A 456 -16.37 23.30 -13.83
C LEU A 456 -16.93 21.87 -13.79
N LYS A 457 -16.04 20.87 -13.69
CA LYS A 457 -16.41 19.47 -13.55
C LYS A 457 -17.33 19.28 -12.34
N THR A 458 -16.92 19.76 -11.16
CA THR A 458 -17.71 19.67 -9.93
C THR A 458 -19.07 20.36 -10.08
N LYS A 459 -19.10 21.56 -10.67
CA LYS A 459 -20.35 22.32 -10.90
C LYS A 459 -21.34 21.57 -11.81
N ILE A 460 -20.83 20.90 -12.83
CA ILE A 460 -21.65 20.12 -13.77
C ILE A 460 -22.11 18.82 -13.11
N GLN A 461 -21.24 18.16 -12.33
CA GLN A 461 -21.59 16.98 -11.54
C GLN A 461 -22.70 17.25 -10.54
N SER A 462 -22.67 18.38 -9.83
CA SER A 462 -23.71 18.78 -8.89
C SER A 462 -25.08 19.02 -9.55
N SER A 463 -25.13 19.10 -10.89
CA SER A 463 -26.35 19.24 -11.67
C SER A 463 -26.92 17.90 -12.16
N GLY A 464 -26.31 16.76 -11.79
CA GLY A 464 -26.73 15.41 -12.19
C GLY A 464 -25.82 14.73 -13.21
N PHE A 465 -24.74 15.35 -13.67
CA PHE A 465 -23.92 14.84 -14.78
C PHE A 465 -22.63 14.21 -14.28
N LEU A 466 -22.68 12.96 -13.83
CA LEU A 466 -21.57 12.29 -13.15
C LEU A 466 -20.37 12.00 -14.05
N ASP A 467 -20.64 11.60 -15.29
CA ASP A 467 -19.63 11.18 -16.28
C ASP A 467 -19.04 12.37 -17.05
N VAL A 468 -19.19 13.60 -16.54
CA VAL A 468 -18.71 14.79 -17.23
C VAL A 468 -17.20 14.76 -17.42
N LYS A 469 -16.79 15.12 -18.64
CA LYS A 469 -15.39 15.39 -18.98
C LYS A 469 -15.25 16.83 -19.43
N VAL A 470 -14.25 17.51 -18.88
CA VAL A 470 -13.90 18.87 -19.25
C VAL A 470 -12.47 18.83 -19.79
N THR A 471 -12.30 19.21 -21.05
CA THR A 471 -11.00 19.39 -21.69
C THR A 471 -10.81 20.86 -22.05
N VAL A 472 -9.57 21.34 -21.94
CA VAL A 472 -9.23 22.74 -22.21
C VAL A 472 -8.41 22.79 -23.49
N GLU A 473 -8.84 23.61 -24.44
CA GLU A 473 -8.07 23.95 -25.63
C GLU A 473 -7.66 25.43 -25.57
N GLU A 474 -6.36 25.68 -25.71
CA GLU A 474 -5.81 27.03 -25.87
C GLU A 474 -5.69 27.34 -27.36
N ARG A 475 -6.32 28.42 -27.82
CA ARG A 475 -6.22 28.91 -29.20
C ARG A 475 -5.47 30.23 -29.21
N THR A 476 -4.16 30.13 -29.39
CA THR A 476 -3.31 31.31 -29.57
C THR A 476 -3.65 31.99 -30.88
N SER A 477 -3.96 33.28 -30.82
CA SER A 477 -4.02 34.12 -32.01
C SER A 477 -2.66 34.79 -32.16
N GLU A 478 -1.89 34.43 -33.19
CA GLU A 478 -0.65 35.14 -33.52
C GLU A 478 -1.00 36.61 -33.82
N VAL A 479 -0.45 37.53 -33.04
CA VAL A 479 -0.56 38.98 -33.30
C VAL A 479 0.80 39.51 -33.75
N ALA A 480 0.73 40.55 -34.59
CA ALA A 480 1.82 41.17 -35.32
C ALA A 480 3.16 41.33 -34.55
N PRO A 481 4.30 41.21 -35.25
CA PRO A 481 5.63 41.30 -34.63
C PRO A 481 5.83 42.63 -33.89
N GLY A 482 6.15 42.54 -32.58
CA GLY A 482 6.49 43.69 -31.74
C GLY A 482 5.70 43.82 -30.43
N ASN A 483 4.59 43.08 -30.25
CA ASN A 483 3.83 43.05 -28.99
C ASN A 483 4.24 41.85 -28.13
N ARG A 484 4.57 42.09 -26.85
CA ARG A 484 5.02 41.05 -25.88
C ARG A 484 3.86 40.30 -25.18
N ILE A 485 2.63 40.76 -25.38
CA ILE A 485 1.43 40.15 -24.84
C ILE A 485 0.68 39.50 -26.00
N GLU A 486 0.65 38.18 -26.04
CA GLU A 486 -0.11 37.41 -27.01
C GLU A 486 -1.53 37.18 -26.49
N GLY A 487 -2.51 37.40 -27.35
CA GLY A 487 -3.90 37.12 -27.02
C GLY A 487 -4.22 35.65 -27.20
N THR A 488 -4.76 35.01 -26.16
CA THR A 488 -5.21 33.62 -26.23
C THR A 488 -6.72 33.51 -26.00
N GLU A 489 -7.38 32.66 -26.78
CA GLU A 489 -8.75 32.21 -26.50
C GLU A 489 -8.68 30.87 -25.76
N VAL A 490 -9.29 30.82 -24.58
CA VAL A 490 -9.44 29.59 -23.79
C VAL A 490 -10.79 28.97 -24.11
N VAL A 491 -10.80 27.74 -24.63
CA VAL A 491 -12.02 27.01 -24.98
C VAL A 491 -12.16 25.79 -24.07
N PHE A 492 -13.18 25.78 -23.22
CA PHE A 492 -13.58 24.61 -22.44
C PHE A 492 -14.52 23.73 -23.27
N GLN A 493 -14.07 22.54 -23.65
CA GLN A 493 -14.92 21.52 -24.25
C GLN A 493 -15.48 20.61 -23.15
N ILE A 494 -16.80 20.50 -23.12
CA ILE A 494 -17.56 19.82 -22.08
C ILE A 494 -18.33 18.68 -22.73
N GLU A 495 -18.07 17.46 -22.27
CA GLU A 495 -18.89 16.29 -22.55
C GLU A 495 -19.72 16.02 -21.30
N GLU A 496 -20.97 16.50 -21.25
CA GLU A 496 -21.82 16.38 -20.05
C GLU A 496 -22.17 14.92 -19.71
N GLY A 497 -22.31 14.05 -20.71
CA GLY A 497 -22.74 12.67 -20.50
C GLY A 497 -24.23 12.55 -20.10
N PRO A 498 -24.68 11.36 -19.67
CA PRO A 498 -26.05 11.17 -19.22
C PRO A 498 -26.32 11.88 -17.88
N ARG A 499 -27.55 12.37 -17.72
CA ARG A 499 -28.01 12.96 -16.47
C ARG A 499 -28.59 11.89 -15.55
N TYR A 500 -28.04 11.80 -14.34
CA TYR A 500 -28.45 10.89 -13.29
C TYR A 500 -29.39 11.59 -12.30
N PHE A 501 -30.35 10.83 -11.82
CA PHE A 501 -31.31 11.25 -10.81
C PHE A 501 -31.23 10.31 -9.62
N VAL A 502 -31.45 10.85 -8.43
CA VAL A 502 -31.55 10.07 -7.20
C VAL A 502 -32.77 9.16 -7.32
N GLY A 503 -32.54 7.84 -7.26
CA GLY A 503 -33.60 6.85 -7.24
C GLY A 503 -34.33 6.81 -5.89
N THR A 504 -34.86 5.64 -5.54
CA THR A 504 -35.47 5.43 -4.22
C THR A 504 -34.40 5.38 -3.13
N ILE A 505 -34.52 6.23 -2.10
CA ILE A 505 -33.61 6.23 -0.94
C ILE A 505 -34.11 5.22 0.08
N GLN A 506 -33.39 4.10 0.19
CA GLN A 506 -33.60 3.04 1.18
C GLN A 506 -32.61 3.22 2.33
N VAL A 507 -33.11 3.19 3.57
CA VAL A 507 -32.29 3.30 4.79
C VAL A 507 -32.34 1.95 5.50
N GLU A 508 -31.19 1.28 5.59
CA GLU A 508 -31.06 -0.06 6.20
C GLU A 508 -30.01 -0.04 7.33
N GLY A 509 -30.00 -1.06 8.19
CA GLY A 509 -28.96 -1.23 9.22
C GLY A 509 -29.09 -0.36 10.48
N LEU A 510 -30.29 0.15 10.78
CA LEU A 510 -30.53 0.97 11.96
C LEU A 510 -30.67 0.12 13.24
N VAL A 511 -29.74 0.26 14.19
CA VAL A 511 -29.75 -0.51 15.47
C VAL A 511 -30.19 0.33 16.67
N ARG A 512 -29.80 1.62 16.72
CA ARG A 512 -30.04 2.51 17.88
C ARG A 512 -30.82 3.79 17.54
N THR A 513 -31.06 4.04 16.26
CA THR A 513 -31.68 5.26 15.75
C THR A 513 -32.89 4.89 14.91
N MET A 514 -33.92 5.74 14.92
CA MET A 514 -35.11 5.51 14.09
C MET A 514 -34.88 6.05 12.67
N GLU A 515 -35.47 5.39 11.67
CA GLU A 515 -35.35 5.82 10.26
C GLU A 515 -35.75 7.28 10.06
N LYS A 516 -36.82 7.72 10.74
CA LYS A 516 -37.28 9.11 10.70
C LYS A 516 -36.22 10.14 11.12
N VAL A 517 -35.23 9.73 11.92
CA VAL A 517 -34.15 10.62 12.38
C VAL A 517 -33.08 10.70 11.30
N VAL A 518 -32.62 9.56 10.77
CA VAL A 518 -31.66 9.53 9.65
C VAL A 518 -32.23 10.21 8.42
N ARG A 519 -33.51 9.94 8.10
CA ARG A 519 -34.21 10.54 6.96
C ARG A 519 -34.39 12.06 7.09
N ARG A 520 -34.29 12.65 8.29
CA ARG A 520 -34.26 14.12 8.47
C ARG A 520 -32.90 14.74 8.18
N GLU A 521 -31.83 13.96 8.31
CA GLU A 521 -30.45 14.39 8.06
C GLU A 521 -30.02 14.15 6.60
N ILE A 522 -30.74 13.30 5.85
CA ILE A 522 -30.48 13.10 4.41
C ILE A 522 -30.87 14.38 3.66
N VAL A 523 -29.87 15.02 3.05
CA VAL A 523 -30.04 16.26 2.27
C VAL A 523 -30.63 15.97 0.88
N ILE A 524 -30.37 14.77 0.34
CA ILE A 524 -30.85 14.38 -0.99
C ILE A 524 -32.32 13.91 -1.02
N GLN A 525 -33.03 14.19 -2.10
CA GLN A 525 -34.42 13.78 -2.33
C GLN A 525 -34.57 12.85 -3.53
N SER A 526 -35.47 11.88 -3.43
CA SER A 526 -35.79 11.00 -4.55
C SER A 526 -36.37 11.79 -5.72
N GLY A 527 -35.85 11.56 -6.92
CA GLY A 527 -36.24 12.24 -8.15
C GLY A 527 -35.49 13.54 -8.44
N GLU A 528 -34.67 14.07 -7.51
CA GLU A 528 -33.81 15.22 -7.80
C GLU A 528 -32.55 14.77 -8.58
N PRO A 529 -31.88 15.67 -9.33
CA PRO A 529 -30.61 15.36 -9.98
C PRO A 529 -29.56 14.92 -8.95
N PHE A 530 -28.79 13.88 -9.26
CA PHE A 530 -27.79 13.36 -8.33
C PHE A 530 -26.65 14.38 -8.14
N ASP A 531 -26.35 14.71 -6.89
CA ASP A 531 -25.27 15.62 -6.51
C ASP A 531 -24.30 14.90 -5.56
N PRO A 532 -23.06 14.61 -5.99
CA PRO A 532 -22.06 13.98 -5.13
C PRO A 532 -21.77 14.72 -3.83
N GLU A 533 -21.97 16.04 -3.75
CA GLU A 533 -21.67 16.82 -2.54
C GLU A 533 -22.75 16.72 -1.45
N LYS A 534 -23.94 16.24 -1.81
CA LYS A 534 -25.07 16.06 -0.87
C LYS A 534 -25.15 14.64 -0.27
N VAL A 535 -24.29 13.73 -0.72
CA VAL A 535 -24.19 12.33 -0.27
C VAL A 535 -22.98 12.18 0.63
#